data_AF-A0A941B9D4-F1
#
_entry.id   AF-A0A941B9D4-F1
#
_cell.length_a   1.000
_cell.length_b   1.000
_cell.length_c   1.000
_cell.angle_alpha   90.00
_cell.angle_beta   90.00
_cell.angle_gamma   90.00
#
_symmetry.space_group_name_H-M   'P 1'
#
loop_
_entity.id
_entity.type
_entity.pdbx_description
1 polymer ?
#
loop_
_entity_poly.entity_id
_entity_poly.type
_entity_poly.pdbx_seq_one_letter_code
_entity_poly.pdbx_strand_id
1 'polypeptide(L)'
;MTAQETRALVNAALADPELDLGVPLSMSLALREGLHTRVLVALTRGDYHPAVGEVPGTLTYRDGDQVRVVNLSPESELILAAYLAR
;
A
#
# COMPACT_ATOMS: atom_id res chain seq x y z
N MET A 1 9.09 -0.25 9.39
CA MET A 1 8.06 0.47 10.16
C MET A 1 7.27 -0.52 10.98
N THR A 2 7.12 -0.22 12.27
CA THR A 2 6.26 -0.92 13.21
C THR A 2 4.79 -0.50 13.01
N ALA A 3 3.85 -1.29 13.52
CA ALA A 3 2.42 -0.93 13.47
C ALA A 3 2.11 0.42 14.14
N GLN A 4 2.84 0.81 15.20
CA GLN A 4 2.66 2.09 15.87
C GLN A 4 3.13 3.26 15.00
N GLU A 5 4.30 3.14 14.37
CA GLU A 5 4.82 4.15 13.45
C GLU A 5 3.91 4.34 12.23
N THR A 6 3.40 3.24 11.68
CA THR A 6 2.44 3.27 10.57
C THR A 6 1.17 4.03 10.94
N ARG A 7 0.58 3.75 12.12
CA ARG A 7 -0.61 4.46 12.59
C ARG A 7 -0.33 5.95 12.84
N ALA A 8 0.82 6.28 13.41
CA ALA A 8 1.20 7.67 13.64
C ALA A 8 1.34 8.44 12.32
N LEU A 9 2.00 7.85 11.32
CA LEU A 9 2.13 8.41 9.98
C LEU A 9 0.77 8.64 9.32
N VAL A 10 -0.10 7.63 9.33
CA VAL A 10 -1.43 7.74 8.70
C VAL A 10 -2.29 8.80 9.41
N ASN A 11 -2.24 8.87 10.74
CA ASN A 11 -2.95 9.91 11.47
C ASN A 11 -2.41 11.31 11.14
N ALA A 12 -1.09 11.48 11.03
CA ALA A 12 -0.50 12.75 10.61
C ALA A 12 -0.94 13.13 9.18
N ALA A 13 -0.98 12.15 8.28
CA ALA A 13 -1.44 12.31 6.90
C ALA A 13 -2.95 12.65 6.81
N LEU A 14 -3.77 12.19 7.74
CA LEU A 14 -5.18 12.58 7.82
C LEU A 14 -5.36 13.99 8.38
N ALA A 15 -4.45 14.44 9.25
CA ALA A 15 -4.46 15.79 9.80
C ALA A 15 -3.88 16.84 8.84
N ASP A 16 -2.94 16.44 7.99
CA ASP A 16 -2.29 17.27 6.99
C ASP A 16 -2.34 16.61 5.59
N PRO A 17 -3.24 17.07 4.70
CA PRO A 17 -3.37 16.55 3.34
C PRO A 17 -2.11 16.71 2.47
N GLU A 18 -1.23 17.66 2.77
CA GLU A 18 0.01 17.91 2.02
C GLU A 18 1.09 16.88 2.33
N LEU A 19 0.96 16.13 3.42
CA LEU A 19 1.93 15.11 3.81
C LEU A 19 1.90 13.95 2.80
N ASP A 20 3.00 13.72 2.08
CA ASP A 20 3.08 12.67 1.07
C ASP A 20 3.09 11.26 1.69
N LEU A 21 2.08 10.46 1.33
CA LEU A 21 2.02 9.04 1.67
C LEU A 21 2.63 8.13 0.58
N GLY A 22 2.94 8.65 -0.61
CA GLY A 22 3.46 7.89 -1.74
C GLY A 22 4.83 7.27 -1.47
N VAL A 23 5.77 8.05 -0.92
CA VAL A 23 7.09 7.53 -0.50
C VAL A 23 6.98 6.42 0.56
N PRO A 24 6.34 6.63 1.73
CA PRO A 24 6.25 5.59 2.74
C PRO A 24 5.44 4.37 2.28
N LEU A 25 4.41 4.56 1.44
CA LEU A 25 3.68 3.46 0.80
C LEU A 25 4.62 2.61 -0.06
N SER A 26 5.38 3.27 -0.94
CA SER A 26 6.32 2.59 -1.84
C SER A 26 7.38 1.81 -1.07
N MET A 27 7.92 2.39 0.00
CA MET A 27 8.87 1.70 0.88
C MET A 27 8.24 0.50 1.59
N SER A 28 7.00 0.65 2.09
CA SER A 28 6.29 -0.45 2.77
C SER A 28 6.10 -1.63 1.82
N LEU A 29 5.57 -1.37 0.61
CA LEU A 29 5.32 -2.38 -0.42
C LEU A 29 6.60 -3.06 -0.93
N ALA A 30 7.69 -2.30 -1.09
CA ALA A 30 8.97 -2.86 -1.49
C ALA A 30 9.58 -3.77 -0.40
N LEU A 31 9.52 -3.35 0.86
CA LEU A 31 10.19 -4.04 1.96
C LEU A 31 9.41 -5.24 2.50
N ARG A 32 8.07 -5.18 2.49
CA ARG A 32 7.19 -6.20 3.09
C ARG A 32 6.65 -7.17 2.07
N GLU A 33 6.20 -6.67 0.93
CA GLU A 33 5.61 -7.48 -0.13
C GLU A 33 6.59 -7.75 -1.29
N GLY A 34 7.78 -7.14 -1.28
CA GLY A 34 8.83 -7.39 -2.27
C GLY A 34 8.54 -6.79 -3.65
N LEU A 35 7.63 -5.80 -3.73
CA LEU A 35 7.29 -5.19 -5.01
C LEU A 35 8.46 -4.38 -5.56
N HIS A 36 8.78 -4.61 -6.83
CA HIS A 36 9.74 -3.79 -7.56
C HIS A 36 9.23 -2.36 -7.74
N THR A 37 10.12 -1.37 -7.70
CA THR A 37 9.80 0.04 -7.94
C THR A 37 9.06 0.30 -9.26
N ARG A 38 9.35 -0.49 -10.30
CA ARG A 38 8.65 -0.42 -11.60
C ARG A 38 7.17 -0.80 -11.49
N VAL A 39 6.85 -1.76 -10.62
CA VAL A 39 5.46 -2.14 -10.33
C VAL A 39 4.79 -1.00 -9.57
N LEU A 40 5.47 -0.47 -8.54
CA LEU A 40 4.93 0.58 -7.67
C LEU A 40 4.49 1.83 -8.44
N VAL A 41 5.26 2.26 -9.44
CA VAL A 41 4.90 3.43 -10.28
C VAL A 41 3.78 3.17 -11.29
N ALA A 42 3.46 1.90 -11.54
CA ALA A 42 2.42 1.49 -12.49
C ALA A 42 1.09 1.11 -11.80
N LEU A 43 1.08 1.03 -10.46
CA LEU A 43 -0.10 0.70 -9.69
C LEU A 43 -1.19 1.76 -9.86
N THR A 44 -2.41 1.28 -10.03
CA THR A 44 -3.62 2.10 -10.11
C THR A 44 -4.56 1.73 -8.97
N ARG A 45 -5.58 2.56 -8.74
CA ARG A 45 -6.63 2.25 -7.75
C ARG A 45 -7.36 0.93 -8.06
N GLY A 46 -7.48 0.55 -9.33
CA GLY A 46 -8.16 -0.67 -9.75
C GLY A 46 -7.39 -1.97 -9.41
N ASP A 47 -6.10 -1.83 -9.11
CA ASP A 47 -5.22 -2.94 -8.76
C ASP A 47 -5.35 -3.36 -7.28
N TYR A 48 -5.98 -2.51 -6.46
CA TYR A 48 -6.20 -2.75 -5.04
C TYR A 48 -7.55 -3.41 -4.75
N HIS A 49 -7.50 -4.51 -4.00
CA HIS A 49 -8.66 -5.20 -3.46
C HIS A 49 -8.60 -5.14 -1.93
N PRO A 50 -9.51 -4.40 -1.26
CA PRO A 50 -9.45 -4.22 0.19
C PRO A 50 -9.73 -5.51 0.97
N ALA A 51 -9.18 -5.62 2.18
CA ALA A 51 -9.51 -6.68 3.12
C ALA A 51 -11.01 -6.79 3.38
N VAL A 52 -11.48 -8.02 3.61
CA VAL A 52 -12.86 -8.31 3.97
C VAL A 52 -12.86 -9.30 5.13
N GLY A 53 -13.30 -8.85 6.30
CA GLY A 53 -13.25 -9.63 7.54
C GLY A 53 -11.82 -10.01 7.88
N GLU A 54 -11.55 -11.31 7.99
CA GLU A 54 -10.22 -11.86 8.30
C GLU A 54 -9.35 -12.10 7.05
N VAL A 55 -9.86 -11.79 5.84
CA VAL A 55 -9.10 -11.96 4.59
C VAL A 55 -8.28 -10.69 4.33
N PRO A 56 -6.93 -10.77 4.24
CA PRO A 56 -6.10 -9.61 3.94
C PRO A 56 -6.43 -8.97 2.60
N GLY A 57 -6.20 -7.67 2.47
CA GLY A 57 -6.26 -7.00 1.19
C GLY A 57 -5.21 -7.54 0.22
N THR A 58 -5.44 -7.37 -1.07
CA THR A 58 -4.51 -7.80 -2.11
C THR A 58 -4.21 -6.70 -3.12
N LEU A 59 -3.03 -6.78 -3.73
CA LEU A 59 -2.69 -6.03 -4.92
C LEU A 59 -2.54 -7.00 -6.10
N THR A 60 -3.25 -6.71 -7.18
CA THR A 60 -3.04 -7.35 -8.47
C THR A 60 -2.12 -6.47 -9.30
N TYR A 61 -1.04 -7.00 -9.86
CA TYR A 61 -0.12 -6.20 -10.65
C TYR A 61 0.47 -6.99 -11.82
N ARG A 62 0.94 -6.27 -12.82
CA ARG A 62 1.64 -6.86 -13.96
C ARG A 62 3.15 -6.85 -13.74
N ASP A 63 3.78 -7.99 -13.92
CA ASP A 63 5.22 -8.20 -13.91
C ASP A 63 5.65 -8.84 -15.24
N GLY A 64 6.10 -7.99 -16.17
CA GLY A 64 6.28 -8.39 -17.57
C GLY A 64 4.95 -8.77 -18.21
N ASP A 65 4.84 -10.01 -18.69
CA ASP A 65 3.61 -10.55 -19.29
C ASP A 65 2.72 -11.30 -18.28
N GLN A 66 3.15 -11.40 -17.02
CA GLN A 66 2.42 -12.13 -15.99
C GLN A 66 1.60 -11.18 -15.11
N VAL A 67 0.38 -11.58 -14.78
CA VAL A 67 -0.41 -10.95 -13.72
C VAL A 67 -0.14 -11.71 -12.43
N ARG A 68 0.30 -11.00 -11.41
CA ARG A 68 0.58 -11.52 -10.07
C ARG A 68 -0.39 -10.92 -9.07
N VAL A 69 -0.64 -11.65 -7.99
CA VAL A 69 -1.43 -11.20 -6.85
C VAL A 69 -0.57 -11.36 -5.61
N VAL A 70 -0.57 -10.34 -4.74
CA VAL A 70 0.13 -10.37 -3.46
C VAL A 70 -0.80 -9.96 -2.34
N ASN A 71 -0.75 -10.70 -1.24
CA ASN A 71 -1.45 -10.34 -0.01
C ASN A 71 -0.70 -9.20 0.67
N LEU A 72 -1.43 -8.19 1.11
CA LEU A 72 -0.88 -7.05 1.82
C LEU A 72 -0.68 -7.39 3.29
N SER A 73 0.44 -6.92 3.84
CA SER A 73 0.58 -6.79 5.28
C SER A 73 -0.37 -5.71 5.82
N PRO A 74 -0.81 -5.81 7.08
CA PRO A 74 -1.72 -4.83 7.68
C PRO A 74 -1.19 -3.39 7.59
N GLU A 75 0.13 -3.20 7.69
CA GLU A 75 0.74 -1.88 7.60
C GLU A 75 0.72 -1.30 6.18
N SER A 76 1.09 -2.11 5.17
CA SER A 76 1.02 -1.69 3.77
C SER A 76 -0.42 -1.39 3.36
N GLU A 77 -1.37 -2.21 3.81
CA GLU A 77 -2.80 -1.99 3.57
C GLU A 77 -3.30 -0.69 4.21
N LEU A 78 -2.92 -0.41 5.46
CA LEU A 78 -3.33 0.81 6.14
C LEU A 78 -2.81 2.08 5.44
N ILE A 79 -1.54 2.09 5.01
CA ILE A 79 -0.96 3.22 4.28
C ILE A 79 -1.63 3.36 2.91
N LEU A 80 -1.85 2.25 2.19
CA LEU A 80 -2.47 2.25 0.86
C LEU A 80 -3.91 2.76 0.92
N ALA A 81 -4.69 2.28 1.88
CA ALA A 81 -6.07 2.73 2.08
C ALA A 81 -6.12 4.23 2.37
N ALA A 82 -5.23 4.74 3.22
CA ALA A 82 -5.12 6.18 3.50
C ALA A 82 -4.69 6.99 2.28
N TYR A 83 -3.74 6.48 1.48
CA TYR A 83 -3.28 7.12 0.25
C TYR A 83 -4.41 7.23 -0.79
N LEU A 84 -5.24 6.20 -0.94
CA LEU A 84 -6.35 6.15 -1.91
C LEU A 84 -7.63 6.86 -1.45
N ALA A 85 -7.76 7.17 -0.17
CA ALA A 85 -8.89 7.91 0.39
C ALA A 85 -8.80 9.43 0.16
N ARG A 86 -7.67 9.90 -0.37
CA ARG A 86 -7.40 11.30 -0.71
C ARG A 86 -7.91 11.67 -2.10
#